data_AF-A0A2D3VXC3-F1
#
_entry.id   AF-A0A2D3VXC3-F1
#
_cell.length_a   1.000
_cell.length_b   1.000
_cell.length_c   1.000
_cell.angle_alpha   90.00
_cell.angle_beta   90.00
_cell.angle_gamma   90.00
#
_symmetry.space_group_name_H-M   'P 1'
#
loop_
_entity.id
_entity.type
_entity.pdbx_description
1 polymer ?
#
loop_
_entity_poly.entity_id
_entity_poly.type
_entity_poly.pdbx_seq_one_letter_code
_entity_poly.pdbx_strand_id
1 'polypeptide(L)'
;MKVISLLLLSLSLWGSITITQKEFVLHKPIKSWIEFKNDKLTRQNYDYSCGSAALATLLSHYYDANISEKMILESVLEAKGITKEASELENQEGNNELSFYNLSQYASSHGFKAVGIALGMEELKKLQIPVIVFVKIRKQEHFTVLKKMDEKYAILCSKRTRLSA
;
A
#
# COMPACT_ATOMS: atom_id res chain seq x y z
N MET A 1 94.75 -1.24 22.07
CA MET A 1 93.66 -2.22 22.30
C MET A 1 92.38 -1.67 21.67
N LYS A 2 91.55 -2.56 21.10
CA LYS A 2 90.62 -2.35 19.98
C LYS A 2 89.50 -1.31 20.19
N VAL A 3 89.28 -0.48 19.18
CA VAL A 3 88.10 0.40 19.01
C VAL A 3 86.94 -0.47 18.53
N ILE A 4 85.83 -0.49 19.27
CA ILE A 4 84.60 -1.22 18.90
C ILE A 4 83.66 -0.21 18.24
N SER A 5 83.58 -0.27 16.91
CA SER A 5 82.58 0.45 16.12
C SER A 5 81.23 -0.27 16.27
N LEU A 6 80.28 0.34 16.98
CA LEU A 6 78.94 -0.18 17.16
C LEU A 6 78.05 0.35 16.02
N LEU A 7 77.87 -0.47 14.99
CA LEU A 7 77.03 -0.15 13.84
C LEU A 7 75.55 -0.34 14.24
N LEU A 8 74.85 0.75 14.56
CA LEU A 8 73.41 0.76 14.83
C LEU A 8 72.64 0.63 13.51
N LEU A 9 72.29 -0.60 13.15
CA LEU A 9 71.41 -0.89 12.01
C LEU A 9 69.96 -0.58 12.41
N SER A 10 69.43 0.56 11.98
CA SER A 10 68.02 0.90 12.20
C SER A 10 67.13 -0.04 11.38
N LEU A 11 66.51 -1.04 12.03
CA LEU A 11 65.43 -1.81 11.42
C LEU A 11 64.17 -0.94 11.38
N SER A 12 63.92 -0.28 10.25
CA SER A 12 62.63 0.29 9.94
C SER A 12 61.64 -0.85 9.65
N LEU A 13 60.80 -1.17 10.64
CA LEU A 13 59.64 -2.04 10.45
C LEU A 13 58.58 -1.29 9.62
N TRP A 14 58.62 -1.48 8.30
CA TRP A 14 57.53 -1.07 7.42
C TRP A 14 56.33 -1.99 7.66
N GLY A 15 55.27 -1.46 8.27
CA GLY A 15 53.96 -2.11 8.33
C GLY A 15 53.02 -1.45 7.32
N SER A 16 52.49 -2.22 6.37
CA SER A 16 51.38 -1.77 5.52
C SER A 16 50.05 -2.27 6.11
N ILE A 17 49.09 -1.36 6.23
CA ILE A 17 47.69 -1.72 6.54
C ILE A 17 46.95 -1.75 5.21
N THR A 18 46.59 -2.94 4.75
CA THR A 18 45.74 -3.11 3.57
C THR A 18 44.29 -3.17 4.04
N ILE A 19 43.55 -2.06 3.89
CA ILE A 19 42.09 -2.05 4.08
C ILE A 19 41.47 -2.53 2.78
N THR A 20 41.15 -3.82 2.70
CA THR A 20 40.45 -4.40 1.56
C THR A 20 38.96 -4.06 1.65
N GLN A 21 38.51 -3.01 0.96
CA GLN A 21 37.08 -2.80 0.76
C GLN A 21 36.58 -3.81 -0.27
N LYS A 22 35.92 -4.85 0.21
CA LYS A 22 35.26 -5.86 -0.63
C LYS A 22 34.23 -5.15 -1.50
N GLU A 23 34.30 -5.33 -2.82
CA GLU A 23 33.36 -4.73 -3.77
C GLU A 23 31.92 -5.00 -3.33
N PHE A 24 31.13 -3.94 -3.16
CA PHE A 24 29.70 -4.06 -2.86
C PHE A 24 28.93 -4.07 -4.18
N VAL A 25 28.35 -5.22 -4.53
CA VAL A 25 27.47 -5.34 -5.69
C VAL A 25 26.03 -5.09 -5.23
N LEU A 26 25.48 -3.92 -5.59
CA LEU A 26 24.08 -3.59 -5.34
C LEU A 26 23.19 -4.14 -6.47
N HIS A 27 22.50 -5.26 -6.21
CA HIS A 27 21.50 -5.78 -7.14
C HIS A 27 20.12 -5.16 -6.83
N LYS A 28 19.77 -4.06 -7.52
CA LYS A 28 18.43 -3.45 -7.44
C LYS A 28 17.62 -3.85 -8.68
N PRO A 29 16.51 -4.61 -8.55
CA PRO A 29 15.66 -4.91 -9.69
C PRO A 29 15.07 -3.62 -10.28
N ILE A 30 15.12 -3.50 -11.61
CA ILE A 30 14.55 -2.36 -12.33
C ILE A 30 13.03 -2.52 -12.32
N LYS A 31 12.33 -1.64 -11.62
CA LYS A 31 10.86 -1.53 -11.71
C LYS A 31 10.49 -0.54 -12.80
N SER A 32 9.51 -0.89 -13.62
CA SER A 32 8.85 0.04 -14.53
C SER A 32 8.10 1.13 -13.75
N TRP A 33 7.83 2.26 -14.41
CA TRP A 33 7.03 3.35 -13.83
C TRP A 33 5.64 2.87 -13.37
N ILE A 34 5.06 1.91 -14.11
CA ILE A 34 3.75 1.32 -13.80
C ILE A 34 3.83 0.47 -12.54
N GLU A 35 4.86 -0.35 -12.36
CA GLU A 35 5.05 -1.15 -11.14
C GLU A 35 5.25 -0.24 -9.94
N PHE A 36 6.12 0.77 -10.06
CA PHE A 36 6.36 1.73 -8.98
C PHE A 36 5.08 2.47 -8.56
N LYS A 37 4.28 2.94 -9.52
CA LYS A 37 3.00 3.62 -9.25
C LYS A 37 2.00 2.73 -8.49
N ASN A 38 2.03 1.42 -8.74
CA ASN A 38 1.05 0.47 -8.22
C ASN A 38 1.54 -0.36 -7.03
N ASP A 39 2.78 -0.14 -6.55
CA ASP A 39 3.43 -0.91 -5.48
C ASP A 39 2.67 -0.82 -4.14
N LYS A 40 1.94 0.27 -3.93
CA LYS A 40 1.15 0.55 -2.71
C LYS A 40 -0.34 0.63 -3.02
N LEU A 41 -0.85 -0.37 -3.73
CA LEU A 41 -2.23 -0.46 -4.16
C LEU A 41 -2.67 -1.92 -4.30
N THR A 42 -3.72 -2.29 -3.57
CA THR A 42 -4.40 -3.56 -3.79
C THR A 42 -5.23 -3.46 -5.08
N ARG A 43 -5.05 -4.41 -5.99
CA ARG A 43 -5.81 -4.45 -7.25
C ARG A 43 -7.20 -4.99 -6.99
N GLN A 44 -8.22 -4.33 -7.56
CA GLN A 44 -9.60 -4.79 -7.51
C GLN A 44 -9.83 -5.91 -8.53
N ASN A 45 -10.36 -7.04 -8.10
CA ASN A 45 -10.60 -8.22 -8.95
C ASN A 45 -12.09 -8.47 -9.24
N TYR A 46 -13.02 -7.91 -8.46
CA TYR A 46 -14.46 -8.06 -8.66
C TYR A 46 -15.11 -6.69 -8.93
N ASP A 47 -16.16 -6.61 -9.75
CA ASP A 47 -16.71 -5.30 -10.14
C ASP A 47 -17.36 -4.54 -8.96
N TYR A 48 -17.89 -5.26 -7.97
CA TYR A 48 -18.59 -4.71 -6.79
C TYR A 48 -17.70 -4.56 -5.54
N SER A 49 -16.43 -5.00 -5.60
CA SER A 49 -15.50 -5.01 -4.46
C SER A 49 -14.63 -3.75 -4.36
N CYS A 50 -14.99 -2.65 -5.04
CA CYS A 50 -14.18 -1.42 -5.03
C CYS A 50 -13.91 -0.89 -3.61
N GLY A 51 -14.91 -1.00 -2.71
CA GLY A 51 -14.77 -0.68 -1.29
C GLY A 51 -13.77 -1.60 -0.57
N SER A 52 -13.84 -2.91 -0.80
CA SER A 52 -12.90 -3.89 -0.25
C SER A 52 -11.48 -3.63 -0.71
N ALA A 53 -11.26 -3.36 -2.01
CA ALA A 53 -9.94 -3.07 -2.55
C ALA A 53 -9.37 -1.76 -1.98
N ALA A 54 -10.20 -0.72 -1.80
CA ALA A 54 -9.79 0.53 -1.18
C ALA A 54 -9.41 0.35 0.30
N LEU A 55 -10.20 -0.42 1.06
CA LEU A 55 -9.91 -0.69 2.46
C LEU A 55 -8.67 -1.59 2.63
N ALA A 56 -8.52 -2.64 1.83
CA ALA A 56 -7.30 -3.47 1.82
C ALA A 56 -6.07 -2.62 1.50
N THR A 57 -6.18 -1.68 0.55
CA THR A 57 -5.06 -0.79 0.22
C THR A 57 -4.63 0.05 1.42
N LEU A 58 -5.58 0.61 2.18
CA LEU A 58 -5.26 1.38 3.37
C LEU A 58 -4.66 0.51 4.47
N LEU A 59 -5.37 -0.55 4.87
CA LEU A 59 -4.95 -1.36 6.00
C LEU A 59 -3.59 -2.03 5.72
N SER A 60 -3.37 -2.51 4.51
CA SER A 60 -2.17 -3.28 4.20
C SER A 60 -0.96 -2.44 3.83
N HIS A 61 -1.13 -1.27 3.22
CA HIS A 61 0.00 -0.44 2.79
C HIS A 61 0.26 0.79 3.67
N TYR A 62 -0.68 1.16 4.54
CA TYR A 62 -0.54 2.30 5.46
C TYR A 62 -0.58 1.93 6.93
N TYR A 63 -1.12 0.76 7.27
CA TYR A 63 -1.20 0.26 8.65
C TYR A 63 -0.56 -1.13 8.84
N ASP A 64 0.19 -1.61 7.84
CA ASP A 64 0.94 -2.87 7.85
C ASP A 64 0.09 -4.11 8.24
N ALA A 65 -1.21 -4.09 7.94
CA ALA A 65 -2.11 -5.21 8.18
C ALA A 65 -2.02 -6.23 7.03
N ASN A 66 -1.99 -7.53 7.32
CA ASN A 66 -2.01 -8.54 6.25
C ASN A 66 -3.45 -8.85 5.80
N ILE A 67 -4.12 -7.88 5.15
CA ILE A 67 -5.53 -7.96 4.76
C ILE A 67 -5.67 -7.88 3.23
N SER A 68 -6.45 -8.79 2.65
CA SER A 68 -6.72 -8.81 1.20
C SER A 68 -8.13 -8.34 0.86
N GLU A 69 -8.32 -7.90 -0.39
CA GLU A 69 -9.63 -7.55 -0.95
C GLU A 69 -10.65 -8.69 -0.73
N LYS A 70 -10.24 -9.93 -1.00
CA LYS A 70 -11.08 -11.12 -0.89
C LYS A 70 -11.54 -11.35 0.55
N MET A 71 -10.64 -11.21 1.53
CA MET A 71 -10.99 -11.39 2.95
C MET A 71 -12.04 -10.38 3.41
N ILE A 72 -11.90 -9.12 3.00
CA ILE A 72 -12.87 -8.07 3.32
C ILE A 72 -14.20 -8.38 2.65
N LEU A 73 -14.17 -8.72 1.36
CA LEU A 73 -15.36 -9.00 0.57
C LEU A 73 -16.15 -10.19 1.15
N GLU A 74 -15.48 -11.31 1.43
CA GLU A 74 -16.10 -12.51 2.01
C GLU A 74 -16.71 -12.21 3.38
N SER A 75 -16.01 -11.48 4.25
CA SER A 75 -16.53 -11.10 5.56
C SER A 75 -17.76 -10.20 5.48
N VAL A 76 -17.78 -9.26 4.52
CA VAL A 76 -18.92 -8.38 4.31
C VAL A 76 -20.12 -9.14 3.75
N LEU A 77 -19.91 -10.05 2.79
CA LEU A 77 -20.98 -10.89 2.24
C LEU A 77 -21.57 -11.83 3.30
N GLU A 78 -20.72 -12.43 4.13
CA GLU A 78 -21.15 -13.26 5.26
C GLU A 78 -21.98 -12.45 6.28
N ALA A 79 -21.54 -11.23 6.60
CA ALA A 79 -22.29 -10.33 7.48
C ALA A 79 -23.65 -9.90 6.90
N LYS A 80 -23.80 -9.90 5.57
CA LYS A 80 -25.08 -9.68 4.87
C LYS A 80 -25.94 -10.95 4.76
N GLY A 81 -25.41 -12.12 5.13
CA GLY A 81 -26.09 -13.41 4.99
C GLY A 81 -26.10 -13.96 3.56
N ILE A 82 -25.22 -13.45 2.69
CA ILE A 82 -25.15 -13.81 1.27
C ILE A 82 -24.16 -14.96 1.10
N THR A 83 -24.62 -16.10 0.58
CA THR A 83 -23.74 -17.24 0.28
C THR A 83 -22.89 -16.96 -0.96
N LYS A 84 -21.74 -17.65 -1.11
CA LYS A 84 -20.84 -17.47 -2.26
C LYS A 84 -21.57 -17.66 -3.60
N GLU A 85 -22.49 -18.62 -3.65
CA GLU A 85 -23.31 -18.96 -4.82
C GLU A 85 -24.34 -17.85 -5.14
N ALA A 86 -24.95 -17.25 -4.12
CA ALA A 86 -25.86 -16.11 -4.29
C ALA A 86 -25.11 -14.85 -4.72
N SER A 87 -23.86 -14.68 -4.29
CA SER A 87 -23.08 -13.49 -4.64
C SER A 87 -22.89 -13.35 -6.15
N GLU A 88 -22.61 -14.42 -6.90
CA GLU A 88 -22.47 -14.37 -8.36
C GLU A 88 -23.77 -14.00 -9.09
N LEU A 89 -24.93 -14.37 -8.55
CA LEU A 89 -26.25 -14.06 -9.10
C LEU A 89 -26.72 -12.64 -8.73
N GLU A 90 -26.57 -12.24 -7.47
CA GLU A 90 -26.94 -10.90 -6.96
C GLU A 90 -26.02 -9.79 -7.52
N ASN A 91 -24.87 -10.14 -8.07
CA ASN A 91 -24.00 -9.19 -8.78
C ASN A 91 -24.68 -8.53 -9.98
N GLN A 92 -25.67 -9.19 -10.59
CA GLN A 92 -26.42 -8.61 -11.71
C GLN A 92 -27.44 -7.56 -11.27
N GLU A 93 -27.83 -7.58 -10.00
CA GLU A 93 -28.87 -6.70 -9.44
C GLU A 93 -28.28 -5.48 -8.68
N GLY A 94 -26.96 -5.43 -8.48
CA GLY A 94 -26.28 -4.32 -7.80
C GLY A 94 -26.36 -4.35 -6.26
N ASN A 95 -26.94 -5.39 -5.66
CA ASN A 95 -27.15 -5.50 -4.21
C ASN A 95 -25.85 -5.80 -3.42
N ASN A 96 -24.79 -6.20 -4.12
CA ASN A 96 -23.50 -6.59 -3.53
C ASN A 96 -22.52 -5.44 -3.34
N GLU A 97 -22.92 -4.20 -3.62
CA GLU A 97 -22.09 -3.04 -3.36
C GLU A 97 -21.81 -2.86 -1.84
N LEU A 98 -20.57 -2.48 -1.53
CA LEU A 98 -20.16 -2.17 -0.17
C LEU A 98 -20.52 -0.73 0.17
N SER A 99 -21.12 -0.51 1.34
CA SER A 99 -21.31 0.85 1.87
C SER A 99 -20.21 1.23 2.86
N PHE A 100 -20.10 2.51 3.20
CA PHE A 100 -19.20 2.97 4.27
C PHE A 100 -19.42 2.24 5.60
N TYR A 101 -20.66 1.87 5.92
CA TYR A 101 -20.98 1.11 7.13
C TYR A 101 -20.34 -0.28 7.11
N ASN A 102 -20.37 -0.97 5.97
CA ASN A 102 -19.75 -2.30 5.81
C ASN A 102 -18.24 -2.21 6.04
N LEU A 103 -17.59 -1.18 5.45
CA LEU A 103 -16.16 -0.93 5.60
C LEU A 103 -15.81 -0.58 7.05
N SER A 104 -16.61 0.25 7.72
CA SER A 104 -16.35 0.64 9.11
C SER A 104 -16.53 -0.54 10.08
N GLN A 105 -17.53 -1.39 9.86
CA GLN A 105 -17.74 -2.59 10.67
C GLN A 105 -16.57 -3.56 10.53
N TYR A 106 -16.11 -3.83 9.31
CA TYR A 106 -14.95 -4.68 9.07
C TYR A 106 -13.69 -4.09 9.73
N ALA A 107 -13.41 -2.81 9.52
CA ALA A 107 -12.24 -2.17 10.12
C ALA A 107 -12.29 -2.22 11.66
N SER A 108 -13.46 -1.96 12.25
CA SER A 108 -13.66 -1.98 13.70
C SER A 108 -13.51 -3.38 14.29
N SER A 109 -14.00 -4.42 13.62
CA SER A 109 -13.82 -5.81 14.06
C SER A 109 -12.37 -6.27 14.02
N HIS A 110 -11.52 -5.60 13.22
CA HIS A 110 -10.08 -5.86 13.14
C HIS A 110 -9.24 -4.88 13.99
N GLY A 111 -9.87 -4.18 14.94
CA GLY A 111 -9.17 -3.31 15.90
C GLY A 111 -8.81 -1.92 15.38
N PHE A 112 -9.29 -1.53 14.19
CA PHE A 112 -9.07 -0.20 13.65
C PHE A 112 -10.19 0.76 14.04
N LYS A 113 -9.84 2.00 14.39
CA LYS A 113 -10.82 3.05 14.57
C LYS A 113 -11.28 3.56 13.20
N ALA A 114 -12.47 3.17 12.78
CA ALA A 114 -13.11 3.70 11.57
C ALA A 114 -14.16 4.76 11.93
N VAL A 115 -14.07 5.93 11.29
CA VAL A 115 -15.04 7.02 11.47
C VAL A 115 -15.49 7.51 10.11
N GLY A 116 -16.80 7.47 9.87
CA GLY A 116 -17.42 8.11 8.72
C GLY A 116 -17.65 9.59 9.01
N ILE A 117 -17.13 10.46 8.15
CA ILE A 117 -17.27 11.92 8.26
C ILE A 117 -17.70 12.50 6.92
N ALA A 118 -18.61 13.48 6.96
CA ALA A 118 -18.95 14.32 5.82
C ALA A 118 -18.09 15.59 5.92
N LEU A 119 -17.21 15.80 4.94
CA LEU A 119 -16.30 16.94 4.90
C LEU A 119 -16.57 17.79 3.66
N GLY A 120 -16.39 19.11 3.80
CA GLY A 120 -16.29 20.01 2.66
C GLY A 120 -14.93 19.87 1.98
N MET A 121 -14.79 20.51 0.81
CA MET A 121 -13.56 20.45 0.02
C MET A 121 -12.37 21.09 0.73
N GLU A 122 -12.60 22.17 1.49
CA GLU A 122 -11.55 22.87 2.24
C GLU A 122 -11.00 22.05 3.41
N GLU A 123 -11.86 21.28 4.09
CA GLU A 123 -11.43 20.34 5.12
C GLU A 123 -10.70 19.14 4.49
N LEU A 124 -11.19 18.63 3.36
CA LEU A 124 -10.60 17.50 2.66
C LEU A 124 -9.16 17.79 2.20
N LYS A 125 -8.87 19.03 1.78
CA LYS A 125 -7.50 19.50 1.43
C LYS A 125 -6.55 19.51 2.63
N LYS A 126 -7.07 19.69 3.86
CA LYS A 126 -6.25 19.75 5.09
C LYS A 126 -5.88 18.35 5.60
N LEU A 127 -6.49 17.30 5.08
CA LEU A 127 -6.17 15.92 5.47
C LEU A 127 -4.76 15.54 5.00
N GLN A 128 -3.94 15.11 5.96
CA GLN A 128 -2.57 14.65 5.71
C GLN A 128 -2.45 13.13 5.64
N ILE A 129 -3.53 12.42 5.96
CA ILE A 129 -3.61 10.96 5.94
C ILE A 129 -4.48 10.51 4.77
N PRO A 130 -4.20 9.35 4.17
CA PRO A 130 -5.04 8.81 3.12
C PRO A 130 -6.40 8.39 3.68
N VAL A 131 -7.46 8.67 2.94
CA VAL A 131 -8.84 8.39 3.35
C VAL A 131 -9.62 7.69 2.23
N ILE A 132 -10.59 6.86 2.60
CA ILE A 132 -11.54 6.29 1.64
C ILE A 132 -12.55 7.37 1.30
N VAL A 133 -12.72 7.63 0.01
CA VAL A 133 -13.74 8.53 -0.51
C VAL A 133 -14.66 7.78 -1.47
N PHE A 134 -15.91 8.19 -1.48
CA PHE A 134 -16.89 7.77 -2.47
C PHE A 134 -17.00 8.87 -3.52
N VAL A 135 -16.69 8.54 -4.77
CA VAL A 135 -16.67 9.49 -5.87
C VAL A 135 -17.57 9.04 -7.00
N LYS A 136 -18.16 10.01 -7.70
CA LYS A 136 -18.91 9.77 -8.93
C LYS A 136 -18.07 10.21 -10.12
N ILE A 137 -17.46 9.25 -10.80
CA ILE A 137 -16.66 9.53 -11.99
C ILE A 137 -17.52 9.23 -13.22
N ARG A 138 -17.88 10.30 -13.94
CA ARG A 138 -18.84 10.27 -15.05
C ARG A 138 -20.23 9.81 -14.59
N LYS A 139 -20.52 8.52 -14.68
CA LYS A 139 -21.79 7.89 -14.28
C LYS A 139 -21.59 6.65 -13.42
N GLN A 140 -20.35 6.37 -13.01
CA GLN A 140 -20.02 5.25 -12.15
C GLN A 140 -19.68 5.75 -10.76
N GLU A 141 -20.39 5.20 -9.79
CA GLU A 141 -20.13 5.37 -8.36
C GLU A 141 -19.00 4.42 -7.98
N HIS A 142 -18.02 4.92 -7.23
CA HIS A 142 -16.78 4.19 -7.01
C HIS A 142 -16.10 4.57 -5.69
N PHE A 143 -15.71 3.58 -4.91
CA PHE A 143 -14.85 3.77 -3.73
C PHE A 143 -13.38 3.79 -4.12
N THR A 144 -12.64 4.79 -3.63
CA THR A 144 -11.22 4.94 -3.92
C THR A 144 -10.48 5.51 -2.72
N VAL A 145 -9.17 5.37 -2.68
CA VAL A 145 -8.33 6.01 -1.67
C VAL A 145 -7.87 7.37 -2.19
N LEU A 146 -8.25 8.44 -1.49
CA LEU A 146 -7.68 9.76 -1.67
C LEU A 146 -6.36 9.83 -0.89
N LYS A 147 -5.24 9.99 -1.59
CA LYS A 147 -3.92 10.11 -0.95
C LYS A 147 -3.55 11.55 -0.61
N LYS A 148 -3.89 12.48 -1.50
CA LYS A 148 -3.58 13.90 -1.35
C LYS A 148 -4.52 14.71 -2.22
N MET A 149 -4.81 15.93 -1.78
CA MET A 149 -5.55 16.91 -2.56
C MET A 149 -4.87 18.27 -2.43
N ASP A 150 -4.85 19.04 -3.51
CA ASP A 150 -4.49 20.46 -3.55
C ASP A 150 -5.60 21.28 -4.21
N GLU A 151 -5.36 22.57 -4.45
CA GLU A 151 -6.32 23.50 -5.07
C GLU A 151 -6.83 23.05 -6.46
N LYS A 152 -6.02 22.29 -7.20
CA LYS A 152 -6.30 21.94 -8.60
C LYS A 152 -6.46 20.44 -8.83
N TYR A 153 -5.82 19.62 -8.02
CA TYR A 153 -5.67 18.19 -8.25
C TYR A 153 -5.99 17.35 -7.01
N ALA A 154 -6.66 16.23 -7.24
CA ALA A 154 -6.83 15.16 -6.27
C ALA A 154 -6.11 13.90 -6.75
N ILE A 155 -5.27 13.33 -5.90
CA ILE A 155 -4.52 12.10 -6.18
C ILE A 155 -5.32 10.92 -5.62
N LEU A 156 -5.98 10.21 -6.53
CA LEU A 156 -6.78 9.02 -6.23
C LEU A 156 -6.01 7.74 -6.53
N CYS A 157 -6.29 6.69 -5.77
CA CYS A 157 -5.68 5.37 -5.95
C CYS A 157 -6.76 4.32 -6.15
N SER A 158 -6.96 3.99 -7.43
CA SER A 158 -7.84 2.93 -7.89
C SER A 158 -7.19 2.21 -9.06
N LYS A 159 -7.22 0.87 -9.04
CA LYS A 159 -6.78 0.03 -10.15
C LYS A 159 -7.67 -1.19 -10.23
N ARG A 160 -8.46 -1.24 -11.30
CA ARG A 160 -9.20 -2.43 -11.69
C ARG A 160 -8.26 -3.42 -12.38
N THR A 161 -8.37 -4.69 -12.06
CA THR A 161 -7.77 -5.76 -12.85
C THR A 161 -8.52 -5.85 -14.17
N ARG A 162 -7.86 -5.55 -15.29
CA ARG A 162 -8.36 -6.03 -16.58
C ARG A 162 -8.12 -7.54 -16.57
N LEU A 163 -9.17 -8.31 -16.35
CA LEU A 163 -9.16 -9.70 -16.79
C LEU A 163 -9.09 -9.62 -18.32
N SER A 164 -7.93 -9.92 -18.90
CA SER A 164 -7.86 -10.32 -20.29
C SER A 164 -8.63 -11.63 -20.38
N ALA A 165 -9.86 -11.56 -20.88
CA ALA A 165 -10.54 -12.72 -21.44
C ALA A 165 -9.77 -13.24 -22.65
#